data_AF-A0A6S8W1W2-F1
#
_entry.id   AF-A0A6S8W1W2-F1
#
_cell.length_a   1.000
_cell.length_b   1.000
_cell.length_c   1.000
_cell.angle_alpha   90.00
_cell.angle_beta   90.00
_cell.angle_gamma   90.00
#
_symmetry.space_group_name_H-M   'P 1'
#
loop_
_entity.id
_entity.type
_entity.pdbx_description
1 polymer ?
#
loop_
_entity_poly.entity_id
_entity_poly.type
_entity_poly.pdbx_seq_one_letter_code
_entity_poly.pdbx_strand_id
1 'polypeptide(L)'
;MKVISPWMFWLRMKEDPTKKGAKRKRESSVSNSAEDLLLDLGKLQKGRLIKRPSATVRSPYVSDVMLINEDGEDEGEVVLAHSPALDVGGLCAPGATVFMSKRPPGGKTAFAIELLLAPPPDNKLAVNPENLVGCHPNLAEKIAEEILKKGLLKEAIGYGPAQLNLKKDKKKKKGTDPVAESPQGIILSRQKTYGDSRVDFELVDQTADSDNSRMLVEVKNVVCSDFAPEFAPKKTGPNHCVIVADDVSSEESSIREYQRYGIFPWGRVGQTFEGKKVVSERAIKHVRNLVDMIEKKDENIKATILFVVNRSDCERMRACHEQCPVFASELSEAAKKGCIVLSVKIRWTSEGKAFFDGLMPITL
;
A
#
# COMPACT_ATOMS: atom_id res chain seq x y z
N MET A 1 22.50 35.88 -5.42
CA MET A 1 22.25 34.67 -4.60
C MET A 1 21.52 33.66 -5.47
N LYS A 2 22.19 32.57 -5.86
CA LYS A 2 21.64 31.58 -6.79
C LYS A 2 20.75 30.60 -6.03
N VAL A 3 19.50 30.50 -6.47
CA VAL A 3 18.49 29.54 -6.01
C VAL A 3 18.90 28.15 -6.48
N ILE A 4 19.07 27.21 -5.55
CA ILE A 4 19.38 25.80 -5.83
C ILE A 4 18.05 25.07 -6.01
N SER A 5 17.87 24.41 -7.16
CA SER A 5 16.67 23.65 -7.49
C SER A 5 16.57 22.35 -6.66
N PRO A 6 15.36 21.90 -6.25
CA PRO A 6 15.16 20.69 -5.43
C PRO A 6 15.66 19.37 -6.02
N TRP A 7 15.99 19.33 -7.33
CA TRP A 7 16.45 18.12 -8.03
C TRP A 7 17.87 17.66 -7.65
N MET A 8 18.65 18.45 -6.92
CA MET A 8 20.05 18.10 -6.58
C MET A 8 20.23 17.30 -5.29
N PHE A 9 19.19 17.11 -4.48
CA PHE A 9 19.37 16.44 -3.17
C PHE A 9 19.55 14.92 -3.29
N TRP A 10 19.11 14.31 -4.39
CA TRP A 10 19.16 12.85 -4.57
C TRP A 10 20.45 12.33 -5.25
N LEU A 11 21.32 13.22 -5.77
CA LEU A 11 22.52 12.81 -6.52
C LEU A 11 23.84 12.81 -5.70
N ARG A 12 23.78 13.02 -4.37
CA ARG A 12 25.00 13.16 -3.53
C ARG A 12 25.19 12.07 -2.47
N MET A 13 24.80 10.83 -2.78
CA MET A 13 25.38 9.65 -2.14
C MET A 13 26.23 8.88 -3.14
N LYS A 14 27.39 9.45 -3.50
CA LYS A 14 28.50 8.65 -4.02
C LYS A 14 29.27 8.13 -2.82
N GLU A 15 29.31 6.82 -2.67
CA GLU A 15 30.21 6.15 -1.72
C GLU A 15 31.66 6.51 -2.04
N ASP A 16 32.40 6.87 -0.99
CA ASP A 16 33.85 7.11 -1.04
C ASP A 16 34.57 5.75 -1.25
N PRO A 17 35.32 5.54 -2.35
CA PRO A 17 35.83 4.22 -2.73
C PRO A 17 36.94 3.64 -1.82
N THR A 18 37.28 4.29 -0.70
CA THR A 18 38.52 3.97 0.04
C THR A 18 38.33 3.26 1.37
N LYS A 19 37.11 2.90 1.81
CA LYS A 19 36.91 2.13 3.06
C LYS A 19 36.61 0.65 2.83
N LYS A 20 37.69 -0.14 2.67
CA LYS A 20 37.68 -1.61 2.76
C LYS A 20 37.29 -2.07 4.17
N GLY A 21 36.36 -3.03 4.23
CA GLY A 21 36.38 -4.13 5.21
C GLY A 21 35.90 -3.85 6.63
N ALA A 22 34.58 -3.82 6.82
CA ALA A 22 33.97 -4.31 8.06
C ALA A 22 32.68 -5.05 7.69
N LYS A 23 32.67 -6.38 7.86
CA LYS A 23 31.45 -7.20 7.77
C LYS A 23 30.46 -6.70 8.82
N ARG A 24 29.51 -5.84 8.43
CA ARG A 24 28.34 -5.53 9.25
C ARG A 24 27.44 -6.76 9.24
N LYS A 25 27.45 -7.53 10.32
CA LYS A 25 26.33 -8.41 10.67
C LYS A 25 25.07 -7.54 10.73
N ARG A 26 24.18 -7.67 9.76
CA ARG A 26 22.80 -7.18 9.87
C ARG A 26 22.04 -8.21 10.73
N GLU A 27 22.13 -8.07 12.04
CA GLU A 27 21.13 -8.63 12.94
C GLU A 27 19.98 -7.62 13.00
N SER A 28 18.96 -7.77 12.13
CA SER A 28 17.74 -6.98 12.21
C SER A 28 16.83 -7.60 13.26
N SER A 29 16.99 -7.22 14.53
CA SER A 29 15.96 -7.50 15.53
C SER A 29 14.71 -6.71 15.14
N VAL A 30 13.68 -7.40 14.64
CA VAL A 30 12.39 -6.80 14.30
C VAL A 30 11.77 -6.25 15.59
N SER A 31 11.76 -4.92 15.76
CA SER A 31 11.19 -4.27 16.95
C SER A 31 9.70 -4.00 16.75
N ASN A 32 8.85 -4.59 17.58
CA ASN A 32 7.44 -4.24 17.70
C ASN A 32 7.28 -3.09 18.72
N SER A 33 7.73 -1.89 18.37
CA SER A 33 7.55 -0.73 19.24
C SER A 33 6.09 -0.27 19.23
N ALA A 34 5.60 0.30 20.33
CA ALA A 34 4.26 0.88 20.39
C ALA A 34 4.13 2.14 19.49
N GLU A 35 5.26 2.81 19.22
CA GLU A 35 5.33 4.00 18.36
C GLU A 35 5.04 3.63 16.90
N ASP A 36 5.49 2.46 16.46
CA ASP A 36 5.31 1.97 15.09
C ASP A 36 3.95 1.30 14.84
N LEU A 37 3.19 0.93 15.88
CA LEU A 37 1.88 0.29 15.71
C LEU A 37 0.89 1.25 15.04
N LEU A 38 0.37 0.89 13.87
CA LEU A 38 -0.58 1.70 13.10
C LEU A 38 -2.01 1.21 13.23
N LEU A 39 -2.24 -0.10 13.27
CA LEU A 39 -3.59 -0.66 13.31
C LEU A 39 -3.61 -1.96 14.10
N ASP A 40 -4.73 -2.21 14.77
CA ASP A 40 -5.04 -3.48 15.42
C ASP A 40 -6.42 -3.93 14.93
N LEU A 41 -6.47 -5.08 14.23
CA LEU A 41 -7.70 -5.67 13.70
C LEU A 41 -8.44 -6.52 14.74
N GLY A 42 -7.85 -6.74 15.91
CA GLY A 42 -8.31 -7.68 16.92
C GLY A 42 -8.08 -9.14 16.50
N LYS A 43 -8.67 -10.07 17.27
CA LYS A 43 -8.54 -11.51 17.01
C LYS A 43 -9.04 -11.86 15.60
N LEU A 44 -8.16 -12.46 14.80
CA LEU A 44 -8.47 -12.95 13.47
C LEU A 44 -8.73 -14.46 13.50
N GLN A 45 -9.71 -14.90 12.70
CA GLN A 45 -9.95 -16.32 12.44
C GLN A 45 -9.05 -16.78 11.30
N LYS A 46 -8.24 -17.81 11.55
CA LYS A 46 -7.43 -18.46 10.52
C LYS A 46 -8.30 -19.39 9.68
N GLY A 47 -8.00 -19.50 8.40
CA GLY A 47 -8.66 -20.45 7.51
C GLY A 47 -7.85 -20.75 6.27
N ARG A 48 -8.27 -21.77 5.54
CA ARG A 48 -7.69 -22.18 4.26
C ARG A 48 -8.70 -21.98 3.14
N LEU A 49 -8.30 -21.19 2.14
CA LEU A 49 -9.15 -20.88 1.00
C LEU A 49 -9.37 -22.16 0.19
N ILE A 50 -10.63 -22.56 0.03
CA ILE A 50 -11.01 -23.76 -0.73
C ILE A 50 -11.33 -23.38 -2.17
N LYS A 51 -12.10 -22.30 -2.37
CA LYS A 51 -12.53 -21.90 -3.71
C LYS A 51 -12.87 -20.41 -3.79
N ARG A 52 -12.46 -19.79 -4.90
CA ARG A 52 -12.86 -18.43 -5.30
C ARG A 52 -13.08 -18.35 -6.82
N PRO A 53 -14.21 -17.82 -7.31
CA PRO A 53 -15.45 -17.53 -6.58
C PRO A 53 -15.97 -18.75 -5.80
N SER A 54 -16.69 -18.51 -4.71
CA SER A 54 -17.37 -19.56 -3.94
C SER A 54 -18.24 -20.44 -4.86
N ALA A 55 -18.33 -21.73 -4.53
CA ALA A 55 -19.17 -22.70 -5.22
C ALA A 55 -20.66 -22.30 -5.20
N THR A 56 -21.11 -21.69 -4.09
CA THR A 56 -22.49 -21.26 -3.91
C THR A 56 -22.70 -19.81 -4.33
N VAL A 57 -21.82 -18.90 -3.90
CA VAL A 57 -21.87 -17.48 -4.25
C VAL A 57 -20.80 -17.16 -5.28
N ARG A 58 -21.15 -17.32 -6.57
CA ARG A 58 -20.26 -17.19 -7.75
C ARG A 58 -19.77 -15.77 -8.05
N SER A 59 -19.63 -14.93 -7.03
CA SER A 59 -19.05 -13.59 -7.11
C SER A 59 -17.54 -13.66 -6.88
N PRO A 60 -16.70 -12.90 -7.63
CA PRO A 60 -15.25 -12.84 -7.39
C PRO A 60 -14.88 -12.28 -6.01
N TYR A 61 -15.86 -11.72 -5.30
CA TYR A 61 -15.74 -11.12 -3.97
C TYR A 61 -16.19 -12.05 -2.83
N VAL A 62 -16.48 -13.32 -3.10
CA VAL A 62 -16.86 -14.30 -2.09
C VAL A 62 -16.07 -15.59 -2.31
N SER A 63 -15.53 -16.15 -1.23
CA SER A 63 -14.77 -17.41 -1.23
C SER A 63 -15.36 -18.40 -0.23
N ASP A 64 -15.18 -19.68 -0.54
CA ASP A 64 -15.34 -20.77 0.43
C ASP A 64 -14.02 -20.93 1.20
N VAL A 65 -14.09 -20.93 2.53
CA VAL A 65 -12.92 -21.02 3.41
C VAL A 65 -13.17 -22.08 4.48
N MET A 66 -12.25 -23.04 4.60
CA MET A 66 -12.22 -24.01 5.69
C MET A 66 -11.63 -23.35 6.93
N LEU A 67 -12.31 -23.40 8.08
CA LEU A 67 -11.79 -22.86 9.33
C LEU A 67 -10.62 -23.71 9.86
N ILE A 68 -9.63 -23.04 10.43
CA ILE A 68 -8.47 -23.67 11.07
C ILE A 68 -8.46 -23.26 12.54
N ASN A 69 -8.30 -24.24 13.43
CA ASN A 69 -8.25 -24.03 14.87
C ASN A 69 -6.89 -23.47 15.34
N GLU A 70 -6.75 -23.21 16.64
CA GLU A 70 -5.52 -22.66 17.23
C GLU A 70 -4.33 -23.63 17.12
N ASP A 71 -4.58 -24.94 17.09
CA ASP A 71 -3.56 -25.99 16.89
C ASP A 71 -3.12 -26.13 15.42
N GLY A 72 -3.76 -25.40 14.50
CA GLY A 72 -3.44 -25.41 13.07
C GLY A 72 -4.13 -26.52 12.27
N GLU A 73 -5.09 -27.23 12.86
CA GLU A 73 -5.87 -28.29 12.23
C GLU A 73 -7.16 -27.75 11.59
N ASP A 74 -7.64 -28.44 10.54
CA ASP A 74 -8.91 -28.11 9.90
C ASP A 74 -10.08 -28.45 10.81
N GLU A 75 -10.97 -27.49 11.07
CA GLU A 75 -12.18 -27.70 11.89
C GLU A 75 -13.29 -28.44 11.12
N GLY A 76 -13.11 -28.69 9.83
CA GLY A 76 -14.11 -29.32 8.96
C GLY A 76 -15.28 -28.40 8.56
N GLU A 77 -15.41 -27.23 9.18
CA GLU A 77 -16.41 -26.22 8.84
C GLU A 77 -15.95 -25.33 7.67
N VAL A 78 -16.74 -25.31 6.59
CA VAL A 78 -16.54 -24.41 5.46
C VAL A 78 -17.52 -23.24 5.54
N VAL A 79 -16.98 -22.03 5.57
CA VAL A 79 -17.74 -20.78 5.69
C VAL A 79 -17.59 -19.91 4.43
N LEU A 80 -18.56 -19.02 4.23
CA LEU A 80 -18.46 -17.96 3.23
C LEU A 80 -17.70 -16.76 3.80
N ALA A 81 -16.64 -16.37 3.12
CA ALA A 81 -15.83 -15.20 3.45
C ALA A 81 -15.85 -14.17 2.32
N HIS A 82 -15.90 -12.88 2.67
CA HIS A 82 -15.74 -11.79 1.72
C HIS A 82 -14.26 -11.70 1.29
N SER A 83 -14.00 -11.63 -0.01
CA SER A 83 -12.67 -11.50 -0.62
C SER A 83 -12.54 -10.12 -1.29
N PRO A 84 -12.21 -9.08 -0.52
CA PRO A 84 -12.39 -7.69 -0.94
C PRO A 84 -11.41 -7.23 -2.04
N ALA A 85 -10.25 -7.87 -2.18
CA ALA A 85 -9.19 -7.48 -3.13
C ALA A 85 -8.94 -8.50 -4.24
N LEU A 86 -10.01 -8.90 -4.94
CA LEU A 86 -9.94 -9.82 -6.08
C LEU A 86 -9.01 -11.02 -5.76
N ASP A 87 -8.01 -11.29 -6.61
CA ASP A 87 -7.06 -12.39 -6.46
C ASP A 87 -5.78 -12.04 -5.69
N VAL A 88 -5.62 -10.78 -5.24
CA VAL A 88 -4.43 -10.28 -4.52
C VAL A 88 -3.12 -10.62 -5.28
N GLY A 89 -3.09 -10.36 -6.59
CA GLY A 89 -1.93 -10.69 -7.42
C GLY A 89 -1.69 -12.19 -7.55
N GLY A 90 -2.77 -12.98 -7.58
CA GLY A 90 -2.72 -14.45 -7.64
C GLY A 90 -2.56 -15.16 -6.30
N LEU A 91 -2.38 -14.43 -5.19
CA LEU A 91 -2.16 -15.02 -3.86
C LEU A 91 -3.46 -15.52 -3.19
N CYS A 92 -4.61 -14.92 -3.52
CA CYS A 92 -5.92 -15.35 -3.02
C CYS A 92 -6.49 -16.47 -3.91
N ALA A 93 -5.82 -17.63 -3.83
CA ALA A 93 -6.05 -18.84 -4.62
C ALA A 93 -6.28 -20.07 -3.70
N PRO A 94 -6.88 -21.16 -4.20
CA PRO A 94 -7.10 -22.38 -3.42
C PRO A 94 -5.82 -22.88 -2.73
N GLY A 95 -5.94 -23.26 -1.46
CA GLY A 95 -4.83 -23.66 -0.59
C GLY A 95 -4.19 -22.50 0.18
N ALA A 96 -4.45 -21.24 -0.17
CA ALA A 96 -3.90 -20.09 0.55
C ALA A 96 -4.39 -20.05 2.00
N THR A 97 -3.47 -19.74 2.92
CA THR A 97 -3.80 -19.47 4.32
C THR A 97 -4.23 -18.01 4.46
N VAL A 98 -5.42 -17.79 5.02
CA VAL A 98 -6.04 -16.47 5.18
C VAL A 98 -6.36 -16.20 6.65
N PHE A 99 -6.36 -14.92 7.02
CA PHE A 99 -6.73 -14.43 8.34
C PHE A 99 -7.89 -13.46 8.19
N MET A 100 -8.96 -13.70 8.94
CA MET A 100 -10.25 -13.09 8.68
C MET A 100 -10.85 -12.42 9.89
N SER A 101 -11.44 -11.25 9.70
CA SER A 101 -12.27 -10.58 10.71
C SER A 101 -13.69 -11.14 10.69
N LYS A 102 -14.33 -11.25 11.86
CA LYS A 102 -15.75 -11.63 11.95
C LYS A 102 -16.62 -10.45 11.50
N ARG A 103 -17.61 -10.73 10.66
CA ARG A 103 -18.56 -9.71 10.18
C ARG A 103 -19.80 -9.65 11.08
N PRO A 104 -20.48 -8.49 11.13
CA PRO A 104 -21.78 -8.39 11.77
C PRO A 104 -22.80 -9.39 11.17
N PRO A 105 -23.75 -9.89 11.96
CA PRO A 105 -24.78 -10.81 11.47
C PRO A 105 -25.66 -10.15 10.40
N GLY A 106 -26.30 -10.98 9.55
CA GLY A 106 -27.24 -10.53 8.51
C GLY A 106 -26.63 -10.38 7.11
N GLY A 107 -25.30 -10.52 6.96
CA GLY A 107 -24.63 -10.59 5.66
C GLY A 107 -24.55 -12.00 5.09
N LYS A 108 -24.28 -12.12 3.77
CA LYS A 108 -24.03 -13.41 3.10
C LYS A 108 -22.73 -14.11 3.52
N THR A 109 -21.80 -13.38 4.13
CA THR A 109 -20.49 -13.91 4.54
C THR A 109 -20.32 -13.68 6.03
N ALA A 110 -19.88 -14.72 6.75
CA ALA A 110 -19.62 -14.65 8.19
C ALA A 110 -18.31 -13.91 8.50
N PHE A 111 -17.38 -13.90 7.53
CA PHE A 111 -16.05 -13.33 7.68
C PHE A 111 -15.68 -12.42 6.51
N ALA A 112 -14.65 -11.59 6.71
CA ALA A 112 -13.94 -10.86 5.66
C ALA A 112 -12.45 -11.20 5.71
N ILE A 113 -11.86 -11.53 4.56
CA ILE A 113 -10.42 -11.79 4.44
C ILE A 113 -9.68 -10.46 4.57
N GLU A 114 -8.89 -10.35 5.64
CA GLU A 114 -8.08 -9.16 5.92
C GLU A 114 -6.64 -9.38 5.46
N LEU A 115 -6.05 -10.51 5.84
CA LEU A 115 -4.66 -10.86 5.54
C LEU A 115 -4.57 -12.22 4.84
N LEU A 116 -3.49 -12.43 4.09
CA LEU A 116 -3.09 -13.76 3.61
C LEU A 116 -1.61 -13.99 3.89
N LEU A 117 -1.23 -15.26 4.03
CA LEU A 117 0.16 -15.68 4.09
C LEU A 117 0.71 -15.82 2.67
N ALA A 118 1.71 -15.00 2.33
CA ALA A 118 2.42 -15.08 1.06
C ALA A 118 3.59 -16.06 1.14
N PRO A 119 3.93 -16.74 0.03
CA PRO A 119 5.15 -17.54 -0.04
C PRO A 119 6.39 -16.66 0.16
N PRO A 120 7.50 -17.21 0.69
CA PRO A 120 8.74 -16.47 0.84
C PRO A 120 9.33 -16.05 -0.52
N PRO A 121 10.14 -14.99 -0.55
CA PRO A 121 10.58 -14.37 -1.79
C PRO A 121 11.52 -15.23 -2.66
N ASP A 122 12.37 -16.06 -2.04
CA ASP A 122 13.50 -16.74 -2.67
C ASP A 122 13.80 -18.15 -2.08
N ASN A 123 12.79 -18.85 -1.55
CA ASN A 123 12.93 -20.09 -0.74
C ASN A 123 13.83 -19.97 0.50
N LYS A 124 14.47 -18.81 0.77
CA LYS A 124 15.12 -18.55 2.05
C LYS A 124 14.03 -18.31 3.08
N LEU A 125 13.70 -19.37 3.79
CA LEU A 125 12.91 -19.38 5.01
C LEU A 125 13.67 -18.64 6.13
N ALA A 126 13.86 -17.32 6.03
CA ALA A 126 14.51 -16.55 7.10
C ALA A 126 14.36 -15.04 6.91
N VAL A 127 13.36 -14.44 7.58
CA VAL A 127 13.52 -13.39 8.62
C VAL A 127 12.20 -13.27 9.43
N ASN A 128 11.05 -13.49 8.79
CA ASN A 128 9.74 -13.42 9.44
C ASN A 128 8.90 -14.69 9.13
N PRO A 129 8.52 -15.50 10.12
CA PRO A 129 7.65 -16.67 9.91
C PRO A 129 6.25 -16.29 9.37
N GLU A 130 5.89 -15.01 9.45
CA GLU A 130 4.59 -14.48 9.05
C GLU A 130 4.74 -13.47 7.91
N ASN A 131 5.04 -13.96 6.69
CA ASN A 131 5.03 -13.12 5.49
C ASN A 131 3.58 -12.77 5.10
N LEU A 132 2.98 -11.83 5.80
CA LEU A 132 1.57 -11.49 5.67
C LEU A 132 1.35 -10.31 4.72
N VAL A 133 0.29 -10.42 3.91
CA VAL A 133 -0.15 -9.37 2.98
C VAL A 133 -1.53 -8.85 3.41
N GLY A 134 -1.63 -7.54 3.65
CA GLY A 134 -2.87 -6.84 3.96
C GLY A 134 -3.75 -6.68 2.72
N CYS A 135 -4.68 -7.62 2.55
CA CYS A 135 -5.47 -7.77 1.34
C CYS A 135 -6.56 -6.71 1.23
N HIS A 136 -7.27 -6.41 2.32
CA HIS A 136 -8.49 -5.61 2.24
C HIS A 136 -8.18 -4.16 1.78
N PRO A 137 -8.81 -3.62 0.70
CA PRO A 137 -8.45 -2.30 0.14
C PRO A 137 -8.53 -1.16 1.15
N ASN A 138 -9.54 -1.18 2.02
CA ASN A 138 -9.71 -0.21 3.11
C ASN A 138 -8.56 -0.17 4.13
N LEU A 139 -7.70 -1.20 4.21
CA LEU A 139 -6.57 -1.21 5.14
C LEU A 139 -5.56 -0.11 4.78
N ALA A 140 -5.29 0.10 3.49
CA ALA A 140 -4.32 1.10 3.06
C ALA A 140 -4.74 2.52 3.47
N GLU A 141 -6.02 2.87 3.32
CA GLU A 141 -6.54 4.17 3.77
C GLU A 141 -6.44 4.31 5.29
N LYS A 142 -6.81 3.29 6.08
CA LYS A 142 -6.69 3.32 7.55
C LYS A 142 -5.24 3.48 8.00
N ILE A 143 -4.33 2.75 7.37
CA ILE A 143 -2.88 2.81 7.62
C ILE A 143 -2.34 4.20 7.29
N ALA A 144 -2.69 4.73 6.11
CA ALA A 144 -2.28 6.06 5.69
C ALA A 144 -2.78 7.14 6.66
N GLU A 145 -4.05 7.05 7.11
CA GLU A 145 -4.58 7.98 8.11
C GLU A 145 -3.76 8.00 9.39
N GLU A 146 -3.41 6.83 9.93
CA GLU A 146 -2.62 6.74 11.17
C GLU A 146 -1.18 7.21 10.97
N ILE A 147 -0.57 6.95 9.80
CA ILE A 147 0.73 7.50 9.41
C ILE A 147 0.70 9.04 9.40
N LEU A 148 -0.35 9.64 8.83
CA LEU A 148 -0.51 11.09 8.76
C LEU A 148 -0.78 11.69 10.14
N LYS A 149 -1.61 11.05 10.97
CA LYS A 149 -1.85 11.48 12.36
C LYS A 149 -0.57 11.49 13.20
N LYS A 150 0.26 10.46 13.03
CA LYS A 150 1.55 10.35 13.72
C LYS A 150 2.65 11.22 13.10
N GLY A 151 2.42 11.82 11.93
CA GLY A 151 3.39 12.67 11.25
C GLY A 151 4.63 11.93 10.75
N LEU A 152 4.53 10.62 10.50
CA LEU A 152 5.67 9.77 10.12
C LEU A 152 6.24 10.12 8.74
N LEU A 153 5.55 10.97 7.97
CA LEU A 153 5.99 11.47 6.66
C LEU A 153 6.48 12.93 6.71
N LYS A 154 6.65 13.53 7.89
CA LYS A 154 6.95 14.96 8.05
C LYS A 154 8.10 15.44 7.17
N GLU A 155 9.20 14.70 7.13
CA GLU A 155 10.37 15.07 6.31
C GLU A 155 10.09 14.99 4.81
N ALA A 156 9.23 14.07 4.38
CA ALA A 156 8.93 13.83 2.97
C ALA A 156 7.86 14.78 2.41
N ILE A 157 6.84 15.14 3.20
CA ILE A 157 5.70 15.95 2.74
C ILE A 157 5.65 17.35 3.35
N GLY A 158 6.43 17.62 4.39
CA GLY A 158 6.49 18.93 5.08
C GLY A 158 5.35 19.18 6.07
N TYR A 159 4.54 18.17 6.40
CA TYR A 159 3.44 18.25 7.36
C TYR A 159 3.68 17.29 8.52
N GLY A 160 3.70 17.82 9.75
CA GLY A 160 3.84 17.05 10.99
C GLY A 160 2.57 16.28 11.39
N PRO A 161 2.55 15.73 12.62
CA PRO A 161 1.38 15.10 13.22
C PRO A 161 0.08 15.86 12.98
N ALA A 162 -0.89 15.18 12.36
CA ALA A 162 -2.15 15.78 11.96
C ALA A 162 -3.31 15.34 12.86
N GLN A 163 -4.30 16.22 13.01
CA GLN A 163 -5.51 15.90 13.75
C GLN A 163 -6.70 15.72 12.82
N LEU A 164 -7.40 14.60 12.98
CA LEU A 164 -8.59 14.30 12.17
C LEU A 164 -9.72 15.31 12.45
N ASN A 165 -10.27 15.86 11.37
CA ASN A 165 -11.43 16.74 11.41
C ASN A 165 -12.73 15.95 11.61
N LEU A 166 -13.25 15.95 12.85
CA LEU A 166 -14.47 15.22 13.22
C LEU A 166 -15.79 15.91 12.79
N LYS A 167 -15.75 17.17 12.30
CA LYS A 167 -16.94 18.00 12.09
C LYS A 167 -17.86 17.55 10.93
N LYS A 168 -17.45 16.59 10.09
CA LYS A 168 -18.27 16.10 8.95
C LYS A 168 -18.89 14.71 9.12
N ASP A 169 -18.43 13.88 10.06
CA ASP A 169 -18.89 12.48 10.17
C ASP A 169 -20.12 12.30 11.08
N LYS A 170 -20.51 13.31 11.87
CA LYS A 170 -21.72 13.25 12.71
C LYS A 170 -22.82 14.16 12.16
N LYS A 171 -23.97 13.58 11.79
CA LYS A 171 -25.26 14.29 11.79
C LYS A 171 -25.36 15.08 13.11
N LYS A 172 -25.48 16.41 13.00
CA LYS A 172 -25.58 17.39 14.10
C LYS A 172 -26.20 16.80 15.39
N LYS A 173 -25.40 16.64 16.44
CA LYS A 173 -25.87 16.92 17.80
C LYS A 173 -25.48 18.35 18.11
N LYS A 174 -26.47 19.18 18.47
CA LYS A 174 -26.25 20.55 18.97
C LYS A 174 -25.55 20.43 20.32
N GLY A 175 -24.27 20.78 20.32
CA GLY A 175 -23.42 20.94 21.48
C GLY A 175 -22.10 21.49 20.96
N THR A 176 -21.63 22.60 21.50
CA THR A 176 -20.30 23.13 21.23
C THR A 176 -19.29 22.18 21.87
N ASP A 177 -19.00 21.07 21.21
CA ASP A 177 -17.86 20.24 21.55
C ASP A 177 -16.59 21.05 21.25
N PRO A 178 -15.62 21.11 22.18
CA PRO A 178 -14.39 21.84 21.95
C PRO A 178 -13.71 21.29 20.68
N VAL A 179 -13.31 22.20 19.79
CA VAL A 179 -12.41 21.86 18.69
C VAL A 179 -11.13 21.41 19.36
N ALA A 180 -10.85 20.11 19.37
CA ALA A 180 -9.60 19.64 19.92
C ALA A 180 -8.47 20.38 19.18
N GLU A 181 -7.64 21.08 19.94
CA GLU A 181 -6.53 21.88 19.43
C GLU A 181 -5.42 20.91 19.02
N SER A 182 -4.99 21.00 17.76
CA SER A 182 -3.79 20.28 17.31
C SER A 182 -2.59 21.05 17.87
N PRO A 183 -1.65 20.40 18.58
CA PRO A 183 -0.45 21.06 19.11
C PRO A 183 0.38 21.79 18.03
N GLN A 184 0.15 21.46 16.76
CA GLN A 184 0.86 21.98 15.59
C GLN A 184 -0.08 22.60 14.55
N GLY A 185 -1.39 22.67 14.80
CA GLY A 185 -2.36 23.30 13.89
C GLY A 185 -2.67 22.55 12.59
N ILE A 186 -2.14 21.36 12.36
CA ILE A 186 -2.39 20.60 11.13
C ILE A 186 -3.68 19.80 11.23
N ILE A 187 -4.61 20.04 10.30
CA ILE A 187 -5.92 19.38 10.20
C ILE A 187 -5.94 18.40 9.04
N LEU A 188 -6.36 17.17 9.32
CA LEU A 188 -6.56 16.07 8.39
C LEU A 188 -8.04 15.91 8.06
N SER A 189 -8.40 15.96 6.78
CA SER A 189 -9.76 15.67 6.29
C SER A 189 -9.77 14.45 5.37
N ARG A 190 -10.77 13.58 5.52
CA ARG A 190 -11.01 12.44 4.63
C ARG A 190 -11.78 12.85 3.38
N GLN A 191 -11.51 12.18 2.27
CA GLN A 191 -12.40 12.04 1.11
C GLN A 191 -12.92 13.40 0.58
N LYS A 192 -11.99 14.33 0.34
CA LYS A 192 -12.30 15.68 -0.18
C LYS A 192 -12.44 15.64 -1.70
N THR A 193 -13.43 16.39 -2.20
CA THR A 193 -13.74 16.47 -3.63
C THR A 193 -13.26 17.79 -4.22
N TYR A 194 -12.57 17.71 -5.36
CA TYR A 194 -12.12 18.84 -6.17
C TYR A 194 -12.55 18.59 -7.61
N GLY A 195 -13.51 19.36 -8.09
CA GLY A 195 -14.15 19.08 -9.39
C GLY A 195 -14.83 17.71 -9.39
N ASP A 196 -14.41 16.85 -10.32
CA ASP A 196 -14.87 15.47 -10.47
C ASP A 196 -13.98 14.44 -9.75
N SER A 197 -12.89 14.88 -9.13
CA SER A 197 -11.93 14.03 -8.43
C SER A 197 -12.18 14.03 -6.94
N ARG A 198 -12.00 12.87 -6.29
CA ARG A 198 -12.03 12.73 -4.83
C ARG A 198 -10.69 12.18 -4.36
N VAL A 199 -9.97 12.96 -3.57
CA VAL A 199 -8.70 12.56 -2.94
C VAL A 199 -8.98 11.93 -1.58
N ASP A 200 -8.14 10.98 -1.18
CA ASP A 200 -8.36 10.22 0.05
C ASP A 200 -8.16 11.08 1.31
N PHE A 201 -7.14 11.95 1.31
CA PHE A 201 -6.91 12.89 2.40
C PHE A 201 -6.47 14.30 1.94
N GLU A 202 -6.78 15.30 2.77
CA GLU A 202 -6.29 16.68 2.67
C GLU A 202 -5.68 17.06 4.03
N LEU A 203 -4.45 17.58 4.03
CA LEU A 203 -3.84 18.25 5.18
C LEU A 203 -3.83 19.77 4.97
N VAL A 204 -4.24 20.51 5.99
CA VAL A 204 -4.21 21.98 6.02
C VAL A 204 -3.49 22.41 7.29
N ASP A 205 -2.48 23.28 7.14
CA ASP A 205 -1.82 23.92 8.28
C ASP A 205 -2.61 25.20 8.64
N GLN A 206 -3.20 25.23 9.83
CA GLN A 206 -3.97 26.38 10.32
C GLN A 206 -3.10 27.43 11.03
N THR A 207 -1.81 27.17 11.23
CA THR A 207 -0.87 28.08 11.91
C THR A 207 -0.04 28.92 10.94
N ALA A 208 0.01 28.53 9.67
CA ALA A 208 0.70 29.28 8.65
C ALA A 208 -0.09 30.53 8.28
N ASP A 209 0.55 31.71 8.35
CA ASP A 209 0.02 32.99 7.85
C ASP A 209 -0.31 32.97 6.34
N SER A 210 0.12 31.92 5.62
CA SER A 210 -0.26 31.70 4.23
C SER A 210 -1.65 31.05 4.16
N ASP A 211 -2.65 31.86 3.83
CA ASP A 211 -3.94 31.38 3.36
C ASP A 211 -3.71 30.35 2.24
N ASN A 212 -4.21 29.12 2.41
CA ASN A 212 -4.31 28.04 1.40
C ASN A 212 -3.13 27.10 1.09
N SER A 213 -2.09 26.91 1.91
CA SER A 213 -1.17 25.77 1.68
C SER A 213 -1.83 24.43 2.03
N ARG A 214 -2.00 23.54 1.05
CA ARG A 214 -2.68 22.24 1.23
C ARG A 214 -1.83 21.11 0.68
N MET A 215 -1.85 19.97 1.38
CA MET A 215 -1.31 18.71 0.88
C MET A 215 -2.44 17.74 0.59
N LEU A 216 -2.62 17.38 -0.68
CA LEU A 216 -3.54 16.34 -1.11
C LEU A 216 -2.82 14.99 -1.08
N VAL A 217 -3.45 13.97 -0.51
CA VAL A 217 -2.88 12.62 -0.40
C VAL A 217 -3.81 11.64 -1.11
N GLU A 218 -3.29 11.00 -2.14
CA GLU A 218 -3.94 9.89 -2.83
C GLU A 218 -3.27 8.58 -2.40
N VAL A 219 -4.06 7.61 -1.94
CA VAL A 219 -3.54 6.36 -1.36
C VAL A 219 -3.73 5.20 -2.32
N LYS A 220 -2.67 4.43 -2.56
CA LYS A 220 -2.71 3.20 -3.35
C LYS A 220 -2.30 2.01 -2.50
N ASN A 221 -3.17 1.00 -2.40
CA ASN A 221 -2.85 -0.26 -1.76
C ASN A 221 -1.98 -1.12 -2.71
N VAL A 222 -0.77 -1.47 -2.29
CA VAL A 222 0.16 -2.31 -3.03
C VAL A 222 0.29 -3.66 -2.33
N VAL A 223 -0.35 -4.67 -2.92
CA VAL A 223 -0.39 -6.05 -2.39
C VAL A 223 0.31 -7.05 -3.31
N CYS A 224 0.43 -6.73 -4.60
CA CYS A 224 1.13 -7.53 -5.58
C CYS A 224 2.63 -7.22 -5.56
N SER A 225 3.43 -8.20 -5.96
CA SER A 225 4.88 -8.07 -6.14
C SER A 225 5.33 -8.80 -7.40
N ASP A 226 6.57 -8.55 -7.83
CA ASP A 226 7.25 -9.41 -8.78
C ASP A 226 7.75 -10.70 -8.10
N PHE A 227 8.25 -11.64 -8.91
CA PHE A 227 8.81 -12.89 -8.44
C PHE A 227 10.19 -13.09 -9.05
N ALA A 228 11.11 -13.66 -8.26
CA ALA A 228 12.31 -14.24 -8.81
C ALA A 228 11.94 -15.32 -9.85
N PRO A 229 12.63 -15.41 -11.00
CA PRO A 229 12.28 -16.30 -12.11
C PRO A 229 12.02 -17.75 -11.68
N GLU A 230 12.86 -18.29 -10.79
CA GLU A 230 12.80 -19.67 -10.32
C GLU A 230 11.64 -19.95 -9.35
N PHE A 231 11.07 -18.92 -8.73
CA PHE A 231 9.95 -19.03 -7.78
C PHE A 231 8.64 -18.44 -8.32
N ALA A 232 8.64 -17.94 -9.56
CA ALA A 232 7.46 -17.38 -10.19
C ALA A 232 6.36 -18.45 -10.38
N PRO A 233 5.12 -18.20 -9.94
CA PRO A 233 4.01 -19.09 -10.21
C PRO A 233 3.82 -19.31 -11.71
N LYS A 234 3.47 -20.53 -12.11
CA LYS A 234 3.06 -20.80 -13.50
C LYS A 234 1.79 -19.99 -13.80
N LYS A 235 1.82 -19.21 -14.87
CA LYS A 235 0.61 -18.54 -15.38
C LYS A 235 -0.45 -19.58 -15.71
N THR A 236 -1.65 -19.36 -15.21
CA THR A 236 -2.80 -20.26 -15.40
C THR A 236 -3.77 -19.74 -16.47
N GLY A 237 -3.51 -18.54 -17.00
CA GLY A 237 -4.29 -17.91 -18.05
C GLY A 237 -3.92 -16.45 -18.26
N PRO A 238 -4.54 -15.77 -19.24
CA PRO A 238 -4.21 -14.39 -19.62
C PRO A 238 -4.53 -13.34 -18.53
N ASN A 239 -5.40 -13.69 -17.57
CA ASN A 239 -5.78 -12.81 -16.47
C ASN A 239 -4.98 -13.05 -15.19
N HIS A 240 -4.11 -14.09 -15.16
CA HIS A 240 -3.27 -14.37 -13.99
C HIS A 240 -2.04 -13.44 -14.02
N CYS A 241 -2.03 -12.48 -13.09
CA CYS A 241 -0.95 -11.50 -12.96
C CYS A 241 0.29 -12.15 -12.33
N VAL A 242 1.27 -12.51 -13.17
CA VAL A 242 2.61 -12.91 -12.72
C VAL A 242 3.62 -12.00 -13.41
N ILE A 243 4.34 -11.23 -12.60
CA ILE A 243 5.44 -10.36 -13.00
C ILE A 243 6.73 -11.03 -12.56
N VAL A 244 7.63 -11.28 -13.51
CA VAL A 244 8.92 -11.91 -13.23
C VAL A 244 9.97 -10.81 -13.27
N ALA A 245 10.88 -10.79 -12.30
CA ALA A 245 11.96 -9.81 -12.29
C ALA A 245 12.94 -10.06 -13.45
N ASP A 246 13.35 -8.99 -14.15
CA ASP A 246 14.13 -9.08 -15.39
C ASP A 246 15.60 -9.53 -15.19
N ASP A 247 16.19 -9.36 -14.00
CA ASP A 247 17.63 -9.59 -13.79
C ASP A 247 17.97 -10.36 -12.50
N VAL A 248 18.16 -11.67 -12.64
CA VAL A 248 19.19 -12.43 -11.90
C VAL A 248 20.23 -12.88 -12.93
N SER A 249 20.88 -11.92 -13.59
CA SER A 249 21.77 -12.22 -14.72
C SER A 249 22.95 -13.09 -14.28
N SER A 250 23.02 -14.28 -14.88
CA SER A 250 24.00 -15.34 -14.66
C SER A 250 25.31 -15.10 -15.42
N GLU A 251 25.94 -13.93 -15.31
CA GLU A 251 27.29 -13.72 -15.86
C GLU A 251 28.18 -12.95 -14.87
N GLU A 252 29.43 -13.40 -14.82
CA GLU A 252 30.44 -13.17 -13.78
C GLU A 252 30.71 -11.68 -13.49
N SER A 253 30.35 -11.21 -12.28
CA SER A 253 31.21 -10.39 -11.39
C SER A 253 30.45 -9.67 -10.25
N SER A 254 29.11 -9.68 -10.23
CA SER A 254 28.34 -9.45 -8.99
C SER A 254 26.92 -9.96 -9.16
N ILE A 255 26.59 -11.12 -8.57
CA ILE A 255 25.20 -11.54 -8.42
C ILE A 255 24.51 -10.42 -7.63
N ARG A 256 23.65 -9.64 -8.28
CA ARG A 256 22.73 -8.76 -7.56
C ARG A 256 21.72 -9.67 -6.88
N GLU A 257 21.75 -9.71 -5.56
CA GLU A 257 20.75 -10.43 -4.79
C GLU A 257 19.37 -9.87 -5.14
N TYR A 258 18.44 -10.77 -5.49
CA TYR A 258 17.08 -10.39 -5.86
C TYR A 258 16.43 -9.56 -4.75
N GLN A 259 15.88 -8.42 -5.13
CA GLN A 259 15.08 -7.57 -4.26
C GLN A 259 13.66 -7.54 -4.80
N ARG A 260 12.70 -8.05 -4.03
CA ARG A 260 11.30 -8.07 -4.41
C ARG A 260 10.74 -6.65 -4.50
N TYR A 261 10.10 -6.34 -5.62
CA TYR A 261 9.39 -5.09 -5.82
C TYR A 261 7.91 -5.27 -5.51
N GLY A 262 7.33 -4.36 -4.73
CA GLY A 262 5.89 -4.11 -4.74
C GLY A 262 5.47 -3.51 -6.08
N ILE A 263 4.33 -3.95 -6.61
CA ILE A 263 3.89 -3.63 -7.98
C ILE A 263 2.48 -3.02 -7.98
N PHE A 264 2.32 -1.88 -8.66
CA PHE A 264 1.02 -1.24 -8.88
C PHE A 264 0.94 -0.53 -10.26
N PRO A 265 -0.24 -0.48 -10.91
CA PRO A 265 -1.41 -1.31 -10.65
C PRO A 265 -1.13 -2.75 -11.10
N TRP A 266 -1.94 -3.68 -10.63
CA TRP A 266 -1.84 -5.09 -11.00
C TRP A 266 -3.24 -5.63 -11.34
N GLY A 267 -3.28 -6.70 -12.13
CA GLY A 267 -4.51 -7.42 -12.46
C GLY A 267 -4.78 -7.52 -13.95
N ARG A 268 -6.04 -7.74 -14.32
CA ARG A 268 -6.44 -7.94 -15.71
C ARG A 268 -6.26 -6.66 -16.54
N VAL A 269 -5.54 -6.79 -17.66
CA VAL A 269 -5.46 -5.75 -18.70
C VAL A 269 -6.75 -5.78 -19.53
N GLY A 270 -7.80 -5.12 -19.02
CA GLY A 270 -9.13 -5.15 -19.63
C GLY A 270 -9.72 -3.77 -19.94
N GLN A 271 -9.21 -2.71 -19.31
CA GLN A 271 -9.73 -1.35 -19.45
C GLN A 271 -9.05 -0.65 -20.63
N THR A 272 -9.63 0.46 -21.08
CA THR A 272 -9.09 1.25 -22.21
C THR A 272 -8.98 2.70 -21.76
N PHE A 273 -7.82 3.31 -22.01
CA PHE A 273 -7.57 4.72 -21.75
C PHE A 273 -6.88 5.31 -22.97
N GLU A 274 -7.52 6.31 -23.59
CA GLU A 274 -7.01 6.99 -24.80
C GLU A 274 -6.59 5.99 -25.90
N GLY A 275 -7.42 4.97 -26.14
CA GLY A 275 -7.19 3.93 -27.14
C GLY A 275 -6.19 2.83 -26.74
N LYS A 276 -5.50 2.95 -25.61
CA LYS A 276 -4.54 1.95 -25.11
C LYS A 276 -5.17 1.04 -24.06
N LYS A 277 -4.79 -0.24 -24.08
CA LYS A 277 -5.19 -1.20 -23.04
C LYS A 277 -4.42 -0.95 -21.75
N VAL A 278 -5.14 -0.91 -20.64
CA VAL A 278 -4.60 -0.61 -19.31
C VAL A 278 -5.22 -1.50 -18.25
N VAL A 279 -4.53 -1.63 -17.11
CA VAL A 279 -5.05 -2.31 -15.92
C VAL A 279 -6.11 -1.45 -15.23
N SER A 280 -5.83 -0.16 -15.04
CA SER A 280 -6.71 0.77 -14.32
C SER A 280 -6.72 2.16 -14.95
N GLU A 281 -7.78 2.46 -15.71
CA GLU A 281 -8.10 3.81 -16.18
C GLU A 281 -8.27 4.76 -14.99
N ARG A 282 -8.95 4.28 -13.93
CA ARG A 282 -9.19 5.08 -12.72
C ARG A 282 -7.88 5.54 -12.07
N ALA A 283 -6.90 4.65 -11.94
CA ALA A 283 -5.61 5.01 -11.36
C ALA A 283 -4.90 6.10 -12.18
N ILE A 284 -4.96 6.01 -13.51
CA ILE A 284 -4.37 7.00 -14.41
C ILE A 284 -5.07 8.36 -14.26
N LYS A 285 -6.42 8.38 -14.27
CA LYS A 285 -7.21 9.60 -14.07
C LYS A 285 -6.90 10.29 -12.75
N HIS A 286 -6.75 9.53 -11.66
CA HIS A 286 -6.40 10.11 -10.36
C HIS A 286 -5.03 10.82 -10.41
N VAL A 287 -4.02 10.20 -11.04
CA VAL A 287 -2.68 10.81 -11.19
C VAL A 287 -2.75 12.11 -11.98
N ARG A 288 -3.45 12.13 -13.12
CA ARG A 288 -3.64 13.34 -13.92
C ARG A 288 -4.39 14.43 -13.16
N ASN A 289 -5.46 14.08 -12.45
CA ASN A 289 -6.23 15.03 -11.67
C ASN A 289 -5.38 15.69 -10.56
N LEU A 290 -4.45 14.95 -9.92
CA LEU A 290 -3.51 15.53 -8.97
C LEU A 290 -2.56 16.54 -9.63
N VAL A 291 -2.03 16.18 -10.80
CA VAL A 291 -1.16 17.06 -11.59
C VAL A 291 -1.89 18.35 -11.99
N ASP A 292 -3.11 18.24 -12.49
CA ASP A 292 -3.95 19.39 -12.86
C ASP A 292 -4.23 20.30 -11.66
N MET A 293 -4.35 19.74 -10.44
CA MET A 293 -4.50 20.52 -9.21
C MET A 293 -3.21 21.21 -8.78
N ILE A 294 -2.04 20.58 -8.95
CA ILE A 294 -0.74 21.19 -8.67
C ILE A 294 -0.46 22.37 -9.63
N GLU A 295 -0.84 22.24 -10.91
CA GLU A 295 -0.55 23.26 -11.94
C GLU A 295 -1.48 24.48 -11.88
N LYS A 296 -2.59 24.42 -11.13
CA LYS A 296 -3.50 25.55 -10.91
C LYS A 296 -2.83 26.62 -10.04
N LYS A 297 -2.47 27.75 -10.66
CA LYS A 297 -1.67 28.82 -10.07
C LYS A 297 -2.33 29.60 -8.92
N ASP A 298 -3.65 29.52 -8.78
CA ASP A 298 -4.41 30.28 -7.78
C ASP A 298 -4.48 29.59 -6.41
N GLU A 299 -3.98 28.36 -6.30
CA GLU A 299 -3.98 27.58 -5.07
C GLU A 299 -2.57 27.07 -4.74
N ASN A 300 -2.16 27.16 -3.49
CA ASN A 300 -0.88 26.58 -3.03
C ASN A 300 -1.08 25.09 -2.72
N ILE A 301 -1.35 24.31 -3.76
CA ILE A 301 -1.55 22.86 -3.66
C ILE A 301 -0.23 22.14 -3.87
N LYS A 302 0.10 21.27 -2.92
CA LYS A 302 1.00 20.15 -3.09
C LYS A 302 0.19 18.87 -3.11
N ALA A 303 0.65 17.86 -3.83
CA ALA A 303 0.03 16.55 -3.78
C ALA A 303 1.06 15.44 -3.64
N THR A 304 0.66 14.36 -2.99
CA THR A 304 1.43 13.13 -2.88
C THR A 304 0.60 11.93 -3.28
N ILE A 305 1.23 10.99 -3.99
CA ILE A 305 0.72 9.63 -4.16
C ILE A 305 1.46 8.76 -3.15
N LEU A 306 0.72 8.23 -2.19
CA LEU A 306 1.23 7.35 -1.13
C LEU A 306 0.91 5.89 -1.45
N PHE A 307 1.92 5.14 -1.87
CA PHE A 307 1.84 3.69 -2.04
C PHE A 307 2.03 3.01 -0.68
N VAL A 308 0.96 2.44 -0.14
CA VAL A 308 1.02 1.60 1.06
C VAL A 308 1.35 0.19 0.60
N VAL A 309 2.61 -0.21 0.77
CA VAL A 309 3.07 -1.56 0.45
C VAL A 309 2.75 -2.46 1.62
N ASN A 310 1.61 -3.13 1.49
CA ASN A 310 0.91 -3.77 2.58
C ASN A 310 1.44 -5.19 2.85
N ARG A 311 2.77 -5.31 2.87
CA ARG A 311 3.55 -6.55 3.03
C ARG A 311 5.01 -6.19 3.33
N SER A 312 5.71 -7.01 4.13
CA SER A 312 7.07 -6.71 4.60
C SER A 312 8.19 -7.31 3.76
N ASP A 313 7.87 -8.22 2.84
CA ASP A 313 8.84 -8.93 2.00
C ASP A 313 9.26 -8.17 0.72
N CYS A 314 8.81 -6.93 0.56
CA CYS A 314 9.26 -6.04 -0.51
C CYS A 314 10.36 -5.10 0.00
N GLU A 315 11.38 -4.90 -0.82
CA GLU A 315 12.47 -3.94 -0.52
C GLU A 315 12.36 -2.64 -1.32
N ARG A 316 11.57 -2.66 -2.40
CA ARG A 316 11.34 -1.53 -3.30
C ARG A 316 9.91 -1.56 -3.83
N MET A 317 9.47 -0.48 -4.45
CA MET A 317 8.20 -0.36 -5.18
C MET A 317 8.46 0.17 -6.58
N ARG A 318 7.66 -0.25 -7.56
CA ARG A 318 7.64 0.36 -8.90
C ARG A 318 6.27 0.25 -9.55
N ALA A 319 6.04 1.10 -10.54
CA ALA A 319 4.90 0.92 -11.41
C ALA A 319 5.03 -0.39 -12.23
N CYS A 320 3.91 -1.07 -12.48
CA CYS A 320 3.83 -2.25 -13.34
C CYS A 320 3.90 -1.86 -14.81
N HIS A 321 5.10 -1.55 -15.33
CA HIS A 321 5.27 -1.12 -16.70
C HIS A 321 4.96 -2.24 -17.72
N GLU A 322 5.07 -3.49 -17.31
CA GLU A 322 4.80 -4.68 -18.13
C GLU A 322 3.30 -4.84 -18.45
N GLN A 323 2.42 -4.50 -17.51
CA GLN A 323 0.96 -4.62 -17.69
C GLN A 323 0.26 -3.28 -17.92
N CYS A 324 0.81 -2.19 -17.40
CA CYS A 324 0.19 -0.88 -17.45
C CYS A 324 1.23 0.23 -17.74
N PRO A 325 1.90 0.18 -18.91
CA PRO A 325 2.94 1.16 -19.27
C PRO A 325 2.43 2.60 -19.29
N VAL A 326 1.15 2.81 -19.60
CA VAL A 326 0.52 4.13 -19.52
C VAL A 326 0.56 4.67 -18.09
N PHE A 327 0.15 3.88 -17.09
CA PHE A 327 0.20 4.33 -15.70
C PHE A 327 1.64 4.61 -15.25
N ALA A 328 2.60 3.76 -15.64
CA ALA A 328 4.00 3.98 -15.32
C ALA A 328 4.47 5.35 -15.86
N SER A 329 4.23 5.63 -17.14
CA SER A 329 4.57 6.92 -17.75
C SER A 329 3.91 8.11 -17.06
N GLU A 330 2.62 8.00 -16.71
CA GLU A 330 1.88 9.08 -16.05
C GLU A 330 2.37 9.33 -14.63
N LEU A 331 2.78 8.28 -13.90
CA LEU A 331 3.38 8.40 -12.58
C LEU A 331 4.74 9.11 -12.64
N SER A 332 5.61 8.72 -13.58
CA SER A 332 6.91 9.36 -13.77
C SER A 332 6.74 10.83 -14.18
N GLU A 333 5.74 11.15 -15.01
CA GLU A 333 5.44 12.52 -15.42
C GLU A 333 4.88 13.36 -14.27
N ALA A 334 3.98 12.80 -13.45
CA ALA A 334 3.48 13.47 -12.26
C ALA A 334 4.61 13.85 -11.29
N ALA A 335 5.59 12.96 -11.11
CA ALA A 335 6.76 13.26 -10.30
C ALA A 335 7.58 14.44 -10.86
N LYS A 336 7.79 14.49 -12.18
CA LYS A 336 8.48 15.63 -12.83
C LYS A 336 7.73 16.95 -12.65
N LYS A 337 6.40 16.90 -12.61
CA LYS A 337 5.52 18.05 -12.40
C LYS A 337 5.32 18.43 -10.93
N GLY A 338 6.08 17.83 -10.01
CA GLY A 338 6.11 18.21 -8.60
C GLY A 338 5.14 17.46 -7.70
N CYS A 339 4.46 16.42 -8.21
CA CYS A 339 3.76 15.47 -7.34
C CYS A 339 4.80 14.65 -6.55
N ILE A 340 4.65 14.59 -5.24
CA ILE A 340 5.51 13.76 -4.39
C ILE A 340 5.07 12.31 -4.58
N VAL A 341 6.00 11.39 -4.83
CA VAL A 341 5.67 9.97 -4.94
C VAL A 341 6.38 9.21 -3.84
N LEU A 342 5.62 8.66 -2.91
CA LEU A 342 6.13 7.97 -1.72
C LEU A 342 5.64 6.55 -1.66
N SER A 343 6.45 5.68 -1.06
CA SER A 343 5.99 4.37 -0.64
C SER A 343 6.41 4.07 0.79
N VAL A 344 5.54 3.38 1.52
CA VAL A 344 5.76 2.94 2.91
C VAL A 344 5.65 1.43 2.97
N LYS A 345 6.51 0.80 3.76
CA LYS A 345 6.48 -0.64 4.01
C LYS A 345 5.65 -0.90 5.28
N ILE A 346 4.76 -1.87 5.22
CA ILE A 346 3.91 -2.28 6.34
C ILE A 346 4.18 -3.73 6.68
N ARG A 347 4.42 -4.00 7.95
CA ARG A 347 4.58 -5.34 8.48
C ARG A 347 3.36 -5.73 9.30
N TRP A 348 2.83 -6.91 9.04
CA TRP A 348 1.71 -7.48 9.78
C TRP A 348 2.16 -8.61 10.70
N THR A 349 1.38 -8.87 11.74
CA THR A 349 1.45 -10.09 12.56
C THR A 349 0.17 -10.90 12.45
N SER A 350 0.21 -12.19 12.77
CA SER A 350 -0.98 -13.05 12.73
C SER A 350 -2.06 -12.65 13.72
N GLU A 351 -1.72 -11.89 14.78
CA GLU A 351 -2.68 -11.28 15.70
C GLU A 351 -3.37 -10.04 15.14
N GLY A 352 -3.14 -9.69 13.88
CA GLY A 352 -3.84 -8.60 13.20
C GLY A 352 -3.28 -7.21 13.48
N LYS A 353 -2.00 -7.11 13.89
CA LYS A 353 -1.33 -5.83 14.14
C LYS A 353 -0.52 -5.38 12.94
N ALA A 354 -0.70 -4.14 12.50
CA ALA A 354 0.10 -3.51 11.46
C ALA A 354 1.12 -2.55 12.06
N PHE A 355 2.37 -2.66 11.64
CA PHE A 355 3.46 -1.79 12.06
C PHE A 355 4.00 -1.01 10.86
N PHE A 356 4.35 0.25 11.10
CA PHE A 356 5.16 1.04 10.17
C PHE A 356 6.56 0.44 10.10
N ASP A 357 7.01 0.09 8.90
CA ASP A 357 8.33 -0.50 8.64
C ASP A 357 9.16 0.41 7.72
N GLY A 358 8.94 1.72 7.85
CA GLY A 358 9.71 2.76 7.19
C GLY A 358 9.24 3.16 5.80
N LEU A 359 9.88 4.21 5.28
CA LEU A 359 9.82 4.59 3.89
C LEU A 359 10.53 3.54 3.04
N MET A 360 9.95 3.22 1.89
CA MET A 360 10.52 2.27 0.95
C MET A 360 10.89 2.98 -0.36
N PRO A 361 12.06 2.66 -0.96
CA PRO A 361 12.45 3.26 -2.23
C PRO A 361 11.46 2.95 -3.36
N ILE A 362 11.18 3.95 -4.19
CA ILE A 362 10.39 3.81 -5.41
C ILE A 362 11.27 3.96 -6.65
N THR A 363 11.02 3.14 -7.66
CA THR A 363 11.60 3.27 -9.01
C THR A 363 10.52 3.80 -9.95
N LEU A 364 10.79 4.94 -10.58
CA LEU A 364 9.91 5.67 -11.49
C LEU A 364 10.34 5.56 -12.94
#